data_AF-A0AAD3RKV3-F1
#
_entry.id   AF-A0AAD3RKV3-F1
#
_cell.length_a   1.000
_cell.length_b   1.000
_cell.length_c   1.000
_cell.angle_alpha   90.00
_cell.angle_beta   90.00
_cell.angle_gamma   90.00
#
_symmetry.space_group_name_H-M   'P 1'
#
loop_
_entity.id
_entity.type
_entity.pdbx_description
1 polymer ?
#
loop_
_entity_poly.entity_id
_entity_poly.type
_entity_poly.pdbx_seq_one_letter_code
_entity_poly.pdbx_strand_id
1 'polypeptide(L)'
;MGEMGDSQDQMGRDPRLQPQQMAILVSQEETLREMAERPKNFPPGPPPLPILGNLLNLSLDNPMRDFERLRRCYGNVYSLFLGPKPAVVINGVQAMKEAMMTKAADFTG
;
A
#
# COMPACT_ATOMS: atom_id res chain seq x y z
N MET A 1 58.10 9.91 -22.64
CA MET A 1 57.02 10.82 -22.20
C MET A 1 55.94 10.80 -23.25
N GLY A 2 54.81 10.16 -22.96
CA GLY A 2 53.57 10.27 -23.73
C GLY A 2 52.45 10.36 -22.69
N GLU A 3 51.80 11.51 -22.64
CA GLU A 3 50.74 11.87 -21.68
C GLU A 3 49.59 10.85 -21.81
N MET A 4 49.21 10.14 -20.74
CA MET A 4 48.14 10.56 -19.82
C MET A 4 46.99 11.24 -20.56
N GLY A 5 46.10 10.42 -21.11
CA GLY A 5 44.81 10.84 -21.62
C GLY A 5 43.72 10.02 -20.93
N ASP A 6 43.34 10.48 -19.74
CA ASP A 6 42.16 10.06 -18.98
C ASP A 6 40.96 9.88 -19.91
N SER A 7 40.73 8.63 -20.33
CA SER A 7 39.62 8.25 -21.21
C SER A 7 38.63 7.33 -20.50
N GLN A 8 38.67 7.30 -19.17
CA GLN A 8 37.75 6.52 -18.34
C GLN A 8 37.03 7.40 -17.32
N ASP A 9 36.37 8.45 -17.79
CA ASP A 9 35.40 9.21 -16.98
C ASP A 9 34.17 9.61 -17.81
N GLN A 10 33.71 8.68 -18.65
CA GLN A 10 32.38 8.73 -19.27
C GLN A 10 31.54 7.53 -18.84
N MET A 11 31.51 7.25 -17.54
CA MET A 11 30.43 6.46 -16.94
C MET A 11 29.31 7.43 -16.57
N GLY A 12 28.36 7.57 -17.48
CA GLY A 12 27.26 8.53 -17.44
C GLY A 12 26.46 8.49 -16.14
N ARG A 13 26.73 9.44 -15.25
CA ARG A 13 25.66 10.17 -14.57
C ARG A 13 25.35 11.37 -15.45
N ASP A 14 24.47 11.20 -16.44
CA ASP A 14 23.91 12.32 -17.19
C ASP A 14 23.10 13.20 -16.21
N PRO A 15 23.54 14.42 -15.86
CA PRO A 15 22.85 15.26 -14.89
C PRO A 15 21.68 16.03 -15.51
N ARG A 16 21.30 15.76 -16.76
CA ARG A 16 20.32 16.53 -17.52
C ARG A 16 18.91 15.94 -17.52
N LEU A 17 18.50 15.30 -16.42
CA LEU A 17 17.07 15.24 -16.13
C LEU A 17 16.62 16.69 -15.92
N GLN A 18 15.96 17.26 -16.93
CA GLN A 18 15.52 18.65 -16.89
C GLN A 18 14.69 18.88 -15.63
N PRO A 19 14.67 20.10 -15.04
CA PRO A 19 13.90 20.38 -13.82
C PRO A 19 12.45 19.87 -13.89
N GLN A 20 11.85 19.94 -15.08
CA GLN A 20 10.53 19.41 -15.39
C GLN A 20 10.43 17.87 -15.36
N GLN A 21 11.46 17.12 -15.76
CA GLN A 21 11.49 15.65 -15.64
C GLN A 21 11.63 15.22 -14.18
N MET A 22 12.43 15.94 -13.38
CA MET A 22 12.56 15.69 -11.94
C MET A 22 11.25 15.95 -11.20
N ALA A 23 10.56 17.04 -11.52
CA ALA A 23 9.25 17.35 -10.92
C ALA A 23 8.21 16.26 -11.18
N ILE A 24 8.18 15.68 -12.39
CA ILE A 24 7.28 14.58 -12.73
C ILE A 24 7.60 13.33 -11.89
N LEU A 25 8.87 12.95 -11.75
CA LEU A 25 9.26 11.78 -10.97
C LEU A 25 8.91 11.93 -9.50
N VAL A 26 9.21 13.10 -8.90
CA VAL A 26 8.86 13.38 -7.51
C VAL A 26 7.35 13.36 -7.31
N SER A 27 6.59 14.00 -8.20
CA SER A 27 5.12 14.00 -8.14
C SER A 27 4.52 12.60 -8.28
N GLN A 28 5.11 11.74 -9.11
CA GLN A 28 4.71 10.33 -9.23
C GLN A 28 5.00 9.57 -7.93
N GLU A 29 6.17 9.74 -7.31
CA GLU A 29 6.47 9.10 -6.02
C GLU A 29 5.56 9.59 -4.89
N GLU A 30 5.26 10.89 -4.83
CA GLU A 30 4.31 11.48 -3.88
C GLU A 30 2.90 10.92 -4.10
N THR A 31 2.44 10.84 -5.34
CA THR A 31 1.15 10.24 -5.71
C THR A 31 1.09 8.77 -5.27
N LEU A 32 2.15 8.00 -5.55
CA LEU A 32 2.21 6.59 -5.15
C LEU A 32 2.22 6.42 -3.63
N ARG A 33 2.84 7.35 -2.89
CA ARG A 33 2.82 7.37 -1.43
C ARG A 33 1.42 7.68 -0.90
N GLU A 34 0.76 8.71 -1.43
CA GLU A 34 -0.60 9.09 -1.03
C GLU A 34 -1.58 7.94 -1.23
N MET A 35 -1.49 7.22 -2.36
CA MET A 35 -2.32 6.04 -2.64
C MET A 35 -2.07 4.86 -1.68
N ALA A 36 -0.91 4.83 -1.03
CA ALA A 36 -0.54 3.82 -0.04
C ALA A 36 -0.81 4.28 1.41
N GLU A 37 -1.32 5.48 1.62
CA GLU A 37 -1.63 5.98 2.96
C GLU A 37 -2.95 5.41 3.49
N ARG A 38 -2.90 5.00 4.76
CA ARG A 38 -4.08 4.53 5.48
C ARG A 38 -4.88 5.73 6.01
N PRO A 39 -6.21 5.78 5.79
CA PRO A 39 -7.03 6.86 6.34
C PRO A 39 -6.89 6.98 7.85
N LYS A 40 -7.08 8.20 8.37
CA LYS A 40 -7.07 8.43 9.82
C LYS A 40 -8.14 7.57 10.49
N ASN A 41 -7.80 6.96 11.63
CA ASN A 41 -8.65 6.06 12.41
C ASN A 41 -9.03 4.73 11.73
N PHE A 42 -8.37 4.35 10.63
CA PHE A 42 -8.54 3.00 10.10
C PHE A 42 -7.83 1.95 10.99
N PRO A 43 -8.40 0.74 11.13
CA PRO A 43 -7.74 -0.36 11.83
C PRO A 43 -6.36 -0.68 11.27
N PRO A 44 -5.44 -1.23 12.07
CA PRO A 44 -4.13 -1.64 11.58
C PRO A 44 -4.25 -2.73 10.50
N GLY A 45 -3.20 -2.90 9.71
CA GLY A 45 -3.17 -3.91 8.66
C GLY A 45 -1.83 -3.93 7.92
N PRO A 46 -1.63 -4.87 6.99
CA PRO A 46 -0.43 -4.93 6.18
C PRO A 46 -0.24 -3.62 5.38
N PRO A 47 1.01 -3.22 5.12
CA PRO A 47 1.29 -2.06 4.29
C PRO A 47 0.77 -2.31 2.86
N PRO A 48 -0.03 -1.40 2.28
CA PRO A 48 -0.51 -1.55 0.91
C PRO A 48 0.59 -1.18 -0.09
N LEU A 49 0.62 -1.87 -1.22
CA LEU A 49 1.39 -1.42 -2.38
C LEU A 49 0.61 -0.32 -3.11
N PRO A 50 1.30 0.68 -3.69
CA PRO A 50 0.66 1.67 -4.53
C PRO A 50 -0.14 1.00 -5.64
N ILE A 51 -1.34 1.54 -5.95
CA ILE A 51 -2.28 1.07 -6.99
C ILE A 51 -2.90 -0.31 -6.72
N LEU A 52 -2.11 -1.31 -6.33
CA LEU A 52 -2.54 -2.71 -6.21
C LEU A 52 -3.01 -3.09 -4.80
N GLY A 53 -2.62 -2.31 -3.79
CA GLY A 53 -3.00 -2.55 -2.40
C GLY A 53 -2.34 -3.83 -1.87
N ASN A 54 -3.13 -4.68 -1.22
CA ASN A 54 -2.71 -5.97 -0.67
C ASN A 54 -3.05 -7.16 -1.58
N LEU A 55 -3.52 -6.93 -2.81
CA LEU A 55 -3.97 -8.00 -3.71
C LEU A 55 -2.86 -9.02 -4.02
N LEU A 56 -1.59 -8.60 -4.14
CA LEU A 56 -0.46 -9.52 -4.34
C LEU A 56 -0.15 -10.41 -3.13
N ASN A 57 -0.52 -9.95 -1.93
CA ASN A 57 -0.27 -10.66 -0.68
C ASN A 57 -1.44 -11.56 -0.27
N LEU A 58 -2.53 -11.56 -1.05
CA LEU A 58 -3.72 -12.37 -0.85
C LEU A 58 -3.77 -13.43 -1.95
N SER A 59 -3.62 -14.69 -1.59
CA SER A 59 -3.78 -15.80 -2.53
C SER A 59 -5.26 -15.99 -2.86
N LEU A 60 -5.59 -15.96 -4.16
CA LEU A 60 -6.92 -16.31 -4.66
C LEU A 60 -7.23 -17.82 -4.51
N ASP A 61 -6.18 -18.65 -4.46
CA ASP A 61 -6.32 -20.10 -4.35
C ASP A 61 -6.74 -20.53 -2.94
N ASN A 62 -6.29 -19.80 -1.90
CA ASN A 62 -6.68 -20.07 -0.51
C ASN A 62 -6.79 -18.80 0.35
N PRO A 63 -7.81 -17.96 0.10
CA PRO A 63 -8.01 -16.70 0.82
C PRO A 63 -8.27 -16.91 2.31
N MET A 64 -8.89 -18.04 2.70
CA MET A 64 -9.19 -18.35 4.10
C MET A 64 -7.92 -18.49 4.93
N ARG A 65 -6.87 -19.12 4.38
CA ARG A 65 -5.57 -19.24 5.06
C ARG A 65 -4.92 -17.89 5.28
N ASP A 66 -5.00 -17.00 4.30
CA ASP A 66 -4.44 -15.65 4.42
C ASP A 66 -5.19 -14.80 5.43
N PHE A 67 -6.52 -14.84 5.43
CA PHE A 67 -7.32 -14.12 6.42
C PHE A 67 -7.09 -14.63 7.84
N GLU A 68 -6.88 -15.94 8.02
CA GLU A 68 -6.52 -16.52 9.33
C GLU A 68 -5.12 -16.07 9.78
N ARG A 69 -4.14 -16.04 8.86
CA ARG A 69 -2.81 -15.48 9.15
C ARG A 69 -2.89 -14.01 9.57
N LEU A 70 -3.64 -13.19 8.82
CA LEU A 70 -3.84 -11.78 9.10
C LEU A 70 -4.56 -11.57 10.44
N ARG A 71 -5.58 -12.39 10.73
CA ARG A 71 -6.28 -12.37 12.01
C ARG A 71 -5.33 -12.66 13.18
N ARG A 72 -4.40 -13.60 13.03
CA ARG A 72 -3.38 -13.87 14.07
C ARG A 72 -2.41 -12.70 14.27
N CYS A 73 -2.10 -11.95 13.21
CA CYS A 73 -1.18 -10.81 13.28
C CYS A 73 -1.85 -9.53 13.82
N TYR A 74 -3.09 -9.24 13.40
CA TYR A 74 -3.74 -7.95 13.64
C TYR A 74 -4.99 -8.04 14.54
N GLY A 75 -5.47 -9.25 14.83
CA GLY A 75 -6.65 -9.49 15.65
C GLY A 75 -7.95 -9.64 14.85
N ASN A 76 -9.08 -9.52 15.54
CA ASN A 76 -10.40 -9.74 14.95
C ASN A 76 -10.86 -8.59 14.03
N VAL A 77 -10.24 -7.41 14.10
CA VAL A 77 -10.58 -6.26 13.25
C VAL A 77 -9.29 -5.69 12.65
N TYR A 78 -9.18 -5.72 11.34
CA TYR A 78 -8.02 -5.18 10.61
C TYR A 78 -8.42 -4.60 9.26
N SER A 79 -7.51 -3.87 8.62
CA SER A 79 -7.74 -3.28 7.29
C SER A 79 -6.91 -3.92 6.20
N LEU A 80 -7.45 -3.92 4.99
CA LEU A 80 -6.79 -4.31 3.75
C LEU A 80 -7.08 -3.28 2.66
N PHE A 81 -6.25 -3.25 1.63
CA PHE A 81 -6.44 -2.44 0.44
C PHE A 81 -6.67 -3.36 -0.75
N LEU A 82 -7.82 -3.23 -1.41
CA LEU A 82 -8.13 -3.93 -2.65
C LEU A 82 -7.93 -2.96 -3.80
N GLY A 83 -6.71 -2.96 -4.36
CA GLY A 83 -6.27 -1.86 -5.21
C GLY A 83 -6.18 -0.56 -4.40
N PRO A 84 -6.71 0.57 -4.91
CA PRO A 84 -6.74 1.84 -4.18
C PRO A 84 -7.87 1.92 -3.14
N LYS A 85 -8.71 0.89 -2.99
CA LYS A 85 -9.89 0.93 -2.12
C LYS A 85 -9.56 0.31 -0.75
N PRO A 86 -9.67 1.06 0.36
CA PRO A 86 -9.52 0.50 1.69
C PRO A 86 -10.76 -0.31 2.10
N ALA A 87 -10.55 -1.42 2.79
CA ALA A 87 -11.56 -2.33 3.30
C ALA A 87 -11.24 -2.72 4.74
N VAL A 88 -12.27 -2.94 5.56
CA VAL A 88 -12.12 -3.43 6.94
C VAL A 88 -12.66 -4.86 7.00
N VAL A 89 -11.85 -5.76 7.53
CA VAL A 89 -12.21 -7.15 7.76
C VAL A 89 -12.53 -7.35 9.24
N ILE A 90 -13.69 -7.94 9.51
CA ILE A 90 -14.17 -8.24 10.86
C ILE A 90 -14.34 -9.75 10.98
N ASN A 91 -13.64 -10.35 11.94
CA ASN A 91 -13.66 -11.77 12.21
C ASN A 91 -14.39 -12.06 13.53
N GLY A 92 -15.37 -12.96 13.48
CA GLY A 92 -16.07 -13.46 14.65
C GLY A 92 -17.36 -12.70 14.99
N VAL A 93 -18.26 -13.41 15.68
CA VAL A 93 -19.64 -12.99 15.91
C VAL A 93 -19.74 -11.78 16.84
N GLN A 94 -18.89 -11.70 17.87
CA GLN A 94 -18.89 -10.57 18.82
C GLN A 94 -18.50 -9.25 18.13
N ALA A 95 -17.37 -9.25 17.41
CA ALA A 95 -16.91 -8.06 16.69
C ALA A 95 -17.89 -7.63 15.59
N MET A 96 -18.51 -8.59 14.90
CA MET A 96 -19.57 -8.31 13.93
C MET A 96 -20.80 -7.68 14.62
N LYS A 97 -21.24 -8.25 15.74
CA LYS A 97 -22.39 -7.75 16.51
C LYS A 97 -22.15 -6.32 17.00
N GLU A 98 -20.97 -6.03 17.54
CA GLU A 98 -20.59 -4.68 17.95
C GLU A 98 -20.63 -3.70 16.77
N ALA A 99 -20.00 -4.07 15.64
CA ALA A 99 -20.00 -3.23 14.44
C ALA A 99 -21.42 -2.94 13.92
N MET A 100 -22.27 -3.96 13.86
CA MET A 100 -23.66 -3.81 13.44
C MET A 100 -24.48 -2.97 14.43
N MET A 101 -24.24 -3.09 15.74
CA MET A 101 -24.94 -2.29 16.74
C MET A 101 -24.51 -0.82 16.73
N THR A 102 -23.22 -0.54 16.57
CA THR A 102 -22.68 0.83 16.54
C THR A 102 -23.14 1.60 15.30
N LYS A 103 -23.35 0.92 14.19
CA LYS A 103 -23.67 1.54 12.89
C LYS A 103 -24.94 1.00 12.24
N ALA A 104 -25.89 0.48 13.01
CA ALA A 104 -27.12 -0.12 12.50
C ALA A 104 -27.86 0.76 11.47
N ALA A 105 -27.86 2.08 11.67
CA ALA A 105 -28.47 3.05 10.75
C ALA A 105 -27.67 3.32 9.46
N ASP A 106 -26.37 3.07 9.45
CA ASP A 106 -25.50 3.25 8.27
C ASP A 106 -25.58 2.05 7.31
N PHE A 107 -26.12 0.90 7.77
CA PHE A 107 -26.22 -0.35 7.01
C PHE A 107 -27.63 -0.63 6.45
N THR A 108 -28.61 0.27 6.66
CA THR A 108 -30.00 0.12 6.18
C THR A 108 -30.26 0.76 4.82
N GLY A 109 -29.22 0.99 4.01
CA GLY A 109 -29.30 1.60 2.68
C GLY A 109 -29.31 0.58 1.55
#